data_AF-A0A7J2TY18-F1
#
_entry.id   AF-A0A7J2TY18-F1
#
_cell.length_a   1.000
_cell.length_b   1.000
_cell.length_c   1.000
_cell.angle_alpha   90.00
_cell.angle_beta   90.00
_cell.angle_gamma   90.00
#
_symmetry.space_group_name_H-M   'P 1'
#
loop_
_entity.id
_entity.type
_entity.pdbx_description
1 polymer ?
#
loop_
_entity_poly.entity_id
_entity_poly.type
_entity_poly.pdbx_seq_one_letter_code
_entity_poly.pdbx_strand_id
1 'polypeptide(L)'
;MKKTLLFLFAVLVLISPAMGDGAIWSPYRWELLEQNEQRAVINYQDGVQKMIIAVDFKMAYDKAVWIFPIPARPEKIKVDIVAKFPALEGTHIKQYAEHMAKRVALGIIYPFFIPTPVVRGDYLSLEFGAPYRAGVVVHQHLEKEGVTAELVTAESGNALYNYLSEKGLNVQRGTISVLDSYIGKEYSFVVVWISKYSPAYASYWLPYWKQVGVFVTFPTDKVFYPLLPTSVYGDKSILINLYLIGYFEPKAYPDIKAYVKTDYYIQHEVFTDLKEFFGGGEITDLPYTQVKIRAPSKYFADDLWFEKSAKAEVINFFVAHRTLIIFILLTLSSAVAGIVSGFVVYREIKRFALIGLANVFTIIGVSLALLVTKTGKKFVAIDERKLAFIIVFSLVYLMTSSLFFFILPAII
;
A
#
# COMPACT_ATOMS: atom_id res chain seq x y z
N MET A 1 16.29 27.58 -31.94
CA MET A 1 15.46 27.51 -30.71
C MET A 1 13.96 27.45 -30.96
N LYS A 2 13.34 28.25 -31.85
CA LYS A 2 11.87 28.20 -32.08
C LYS A 2 11.33 26.87 -32.65
N LYS A 3 12.09 26.14 -33.48
CA LYS A 3 11.65 24.85 -34.06
C LYS A 3 11.68 23.67 -33.05
N THR A 4 12.55 23.73 -32.05
CA THR A 4 12.69 22.70 -31.02
C THR A 4 11.58 22.79 -29.97
N LEU A 5 11.10 24.01 -29.66
CA LEU A 5 9.99 24.24 -28.74
C LEU A 5 8.63 23.81 -29.36
N LEU A 6 8.47 23.98 -30.68
CA LEU A 6 7.26 23.56 -31.40
C LEU A 6 7.14 22.04 -31.49
N PHE A 7 8.27 21.33 -31.59
CA PHE A 7 8.30 19.86 -31.58
C PHE A 7 7.97 19.29 -30.19
N LEU A 8 8.46 19.91 -29.11
CA LEU A 8 8.08 19.56 -27.73
C LEU A 8 6.59 19.83 -27.45
N PHE A 9 6.02 20.90 -28.01
CA PHE A 9 4.59 21.19 -27.89
C PHE A 9 3.72 20.21 -28.71
N ALA A 10 4.17 19.77 -29.88
CA ALA A 10 3.48 18.76 -30.69
C ALA A 10 3.50 17.35 -30.06
N VAL A 11 4.59 17.00 -29.35
CA VAL A 11 4.69 15.75 -28.59
C VAL A 11 3.82 15.77 -27.31
N LEU A 12 3.54 16.96 -26.76
CA LEU A 12 2.64 17.15 -25.61
C LEU A 12 1.14 17.10 -25.96
N VAL A 13 0.75 17.22 -27.24
CA VAL A 13 -0.65 17.19 -27.70
C VAL A 13 -1.10 15.79 -28.16
N LEU A 14 -0.20 14.80 -28.19
CA LEU A 14 -0.52 13.40 -28.51
C LEU A 14 -0.80 12.53 -27.27
N ILE A 15 -1.13 13.13 -26.13
CA ILE A 15 -1.58 12.39 -24.96
C ILE A 15 -3.07 12.10 -25.14
N SER A 16 -3.37 11.08 -25.95
CA SER A 16 -4.72 10.51 -26.05
C SER A 16 -5.18 10.01 -24.67
N PRO A 17 -6.46 10.23 -24.29
CA PRO A 17 -7.04 9.56 -23.15
C PRO A 17 -7.12 8.04 -23.37
N ALA A 18 -7.00 7.29 -22.29
CA ALA A 18 -6.42 5.94 -22.21
C ALA A 18 -7.39 4.97 -21.44
N MET A 19 -7.77 3.76 -21.94
CA MET A 19 -9.08 3.10 -21.67
C MET A 19 -9.20 1.56 -21.42
N GLY A 20 -9.58 1.06 -20.21
CA GLY A 20 -9.94 -0.35 -19.77
C GLY A 20 -9.09 -1.06 -18.67
N ASP A 21 -9.62 -1.63 -17.59
CA ASP A 21 -9.77 -3.05 -17.19
C ASP A 21 -11.14 -3.63 -16.79
N GLY A 22 -11.46 -4.81 -17.31
CA GLY A 22 -12.88 -5.07 -17.57
C GLY A 22 -13.29 -4.28 -18.79
N ALA A 23 -14.39 -4.68 -19.40
CA ALA A 23 -14.86 -4.02 -20.59
C ALA A 23 -16.24 -3.44 -20.30
N ILE A 24 -16.41 -2.20 -20.76
CA ILE A 24 -17.67 -1.49 -20.63
C ILE A 24 -18.28 -1.45 -22.03
N TRP A 25 -19.48 -2.00 -22.16
CA TRP A 25 -20.18 -2.06 -23.44
C TRP A 25 -21.39 -1.15 -23.45
N SER A 26 -21.63 -0.52 -24.61
CA SER A 26 -22.93 0.09 -24.90
C SER A 26 -23.97 -1.01 -25.09
N PRO A 27 -25.08 -1.00 -24.35
CA PRO A 27 -26.09 -2.06 -24.44
C PRO A 27 -26.83 -2.08 -25.78
N TYR A 28 -26.80 -0.97 -26.53
CA TYR A 28 -27.52 -0.82 -27.80
C TYR A 28 -26.72 -1.33 -29.01
N ARG A 29 -25.41 -1.07 -29.04
CA ARG A 29 -24.54 -1.34 -30.20
C ARG A 29 -23.39 -2.29 -29.93
N TRP A 30 -23.17 -2.67 -28.67
CA TRP A 30 -22.02 -3.49 -28.27
C TRP A 30 -20.65 -2.88 -28.62
N GLU A 31 -20.63 -1.56 -28.82
CA GLU A 31 -19.39 -0.81 -28.96
C GLU A 31 -18.74 -0.65 -27.58
N LEU A 32 -17.43 -0.87 -27.52
CA LEU A 32 -16.63 -0.61 -26.33
C LEU A 32 -16.73 0.88 -25.97
N LEU A 33 -17.17 1.17 -24.75
CA LEU A 33 -17.19 2.52 -24.24
C LEU A 33 -15.80 3.00 -23.90
N GLU A 34 -15.63 4.29 -24.11
CA GLU A 34 -14.42 5.02 -23.83
C GLU A 34 -14.18 5.15 -22.30
N GLN A 35 -13.18 4.45 -21.79
CA GLN A 35 -12.69 4.53 -20.40
C GLN A 35 -11.45 5.43 -20.24
N ASN A 36 -11.24 6.12 -19.12
CA ASN A 36 -10.04 6.97 -18.90
C ASN A 36 -9.09 6.40 -17.84
N GLU A 37 -9.66 5.75 -16.83
CA GLU A 37 -8.91 5.25 -15.70
C GLU A 37 -9.66 4.10 -15.02
N GLN A 38 -8.88 3.16 -14.51
CA GLN A 38 -9.28 2.11 -13.59
C GLN A 38 -8.71 2.42 -12.22
N ARG A 39 -9.53 2.33 -11.18
CA ARG A 39 -9.04 2.39 -9.82
C ARG A 39 -9.57 1.25 -9.00
N ALA A 40 -8.73 0.67 -8.16
CA ALA A 40 -9.18 -0.28 -7.16
C ALA A 40 -8.47 -0.07 -5.82
N VAL A 41 -9.19 -0.23 -4.72
CA VAL A 41 -8.60 -0.39 -3.39
C VAL A 41 -8.86 -1.81 -2.92
N ILE A 42 -7.81 -2.50 -2.52
CA ILE A 42 -7.84 -3.91 -2.15
C ILE A 42 -7.31 -4.07 -0.73
N ASN A 43 -8.16 -4.56 0.18
CA ASN A 43 -7.75 -4.99 1.51
C ASN A 43 -7.80 -6.52 1.59
N TYR A 44 -6.68 -7.14 1.94
CA TYR A 44 -6.55 -8.59 2.02
C TYR A 44 -6.12 -9.02 3.41
N GLN A 45 -6.99 -9.76 4.10
CA GLN A 45 -6.79 -10.21 5.48
C GLN A 45 -7.35 -11.62 5.64
N ASP A 46 -6.56 -12.51 6.25
CA ASP A 46 -6.96 -13.87 6.65
C ASP A 46 -7.66 -14.69 5.54
N GLY A 47 -7.08 -14.69 4.33
CA GLY A 47 -7.63 -15.45 3.21
C GLY A 47 -8.85 -14.81 2.54
N VAL A 48 -9.20 -13.57 2.92
CA VAL A 48 -10.35 -12.83 2.38
C VAL A 48 -9.89 -11.52 1.76
N GLN A 49 -10.28 -11.29 0.52
CA GLN A 49 -10.09 -10.04 -0.20
C GLN A 49 -11.37 -9.22 -0.18
N LYS A 50 -11.26 -7.98 0.30
CA LYS A 50 -12.22 -6.88 0.14
C LYS A 50 -11.68 -5.96 -0.95
N MET A 51 -12.44 -5.73 -2.02
CA MET A 51 -12.02 -4.91 -3.15
C MET A 51 -13.10 -3.91 -3.52
N ILE A 52 -12.75 -2.64 -3.58
CA ILE A 52 -13.58 -1.59 -4.19
C ILE A 52 -12.96 -1.30 -5.54
N ILE A 53 -13.71 -1.49 -6.63
CA ILE A 53 -13.25 -1.20 -7.99
C ILE A 53 -14.16 -0.15 -8.61
N ALA A 54 -13.57 0.83 -9.28
CA ALA A 54 -14.27 1.92 -9.94
C ALA A 54 -13.64 2.19 -11.30
N VAL A 55 -14.49 2.62 -12.23
CA VAL A 55 -14.11 2.91 -13.61
C VAL A 55 -14.53 4.33 -13.96
N ASP A 56 -13.59 5.11 -14.49
CA ASP A 56 -13.87 6.42 -15.08
C ASP A 56 -14.15 6.23 -16.56
N PHE A 57 -15.36 6.51 -17.03
CA PHE A 57 -15.70 6.43 -18.45
C PHE A 57 -16.60 7.57 -18.87
N LYS A 58 -16.49 7.97 -20.15
CA LYS A 58 -17.38 8.97 -20.73
C LYS A 58 -18.66 8.30 -21.17
N MET A 59 -19.74 8.57 -20.44
CA MET A 59 -21.05 8.00 -20.74
C MET A 59 -21.68 8.74 -21.93
N ALA A 60 -21.47 8.23 -23.14
CA ALA A 60 -22.10 8.75 -24.37
C ALA A 60 -23.55 8.27 -24.56
N TYR A 61 -23.99 7.28 -23.78
CA TYR A 61 -25.29 6.60 -23.90
C TYR A 61 -26.06 6.61 -22.59
N ASP A 62 -27.36 6.30 -22.62
CA ASP A 62 -28.18 6.33 -21.40
C ASP A 62 -27.97 5.11 -20.48
N LYS A 63 -27.22 4.10 -20.95
CA LYS A 63 -26.94 2.86 -20.22
C LYS A 63 -25.55 2.31 -20.59
N ALA A 64 -24.91 1.59 -19.68
CA ALA A 64 -23.66 0.88 -19.88
C ALA A 64 -23.65 -0.43 -19.08
N VAL A 65 -22.88 -1.42 -19.54
CA VAL A 65 -22.69 -2.70 -18.83
C VAL A 65 -21.21 -2.94 -18.63
N TRP A 66 -20.81 -3.18 -17.39
CA TRP A 66 -19.44 -3.50 -17.01
C TRP A 66 -19.39 -4.90 -16.39
N ILE A 67 -18.46 -5.74 -16.86
CA ILE A 67 -18.34 -7.13 -16.41
C ILE A 67 -16.89 -7.39 -16.02
N PHE A 68 -16.70 -8.01 -14.86
CA PHE A 68 -15.39 -8.49 -14.43
C PHE A 68 -15.48 -9.83 -13.65
N PRO A 69 -14.47 -10.70 -13.78
CA PRO A 69 -14.39 -11.99 -13.11
C PRO A 69 -13.80 -11.89 -11.70
N ILE A 70 -14.20 -12.81 -10.83
CA ILE A 70 -13.69 -12.97 -9.45
C ILE A 70 -13.38 -14.46 -9.20
N PRO A 71 -12.18 -14.82 -8.67
CA PRO A 71 -11.73 -16.20 -8.50
C PRO A 71 -12.33 -16.84 -7.24
N ALA A 72 -13.65 -16.80 -7.13
CA ALA A 72 -14.37 -17.44 -6.05
C ALA A 72 -15.72 -17.94 -6.54
N ARG A 73 -16.22 -18.96 -5.84
CA ARG A 73 -17.59 -19.42 -5.99
C ARG A 73 -18.55 -18.36 -5.43
N PRO A 74 -19.72 -18.17 -6.06
CA PRO A 74 -20.59 -17.03 -5.79
C PRO A 74 -21.17 -17.02 -4.38
N GLU A 75 -21.35 -18.20 -3.75
CA GLU A 75 -21.83 -18.31 -2.37
C GLU A 75 -20.88 -17.72 -1.34
N LYS A 76 -19.62 -17.50 -1.73
CA LYS A 76 -18.58 -16.92 -0.89
C LYS A 76 -18.27 -15.47 -1.28
N ILE A 77 -18.99 -14.92 -2.25
CA ILE A 77 -18.83 -13.54 -2.71
C ILE A 77 -19.95 -12.69 -2.13
N LYS A 78 -19.59 -11.51 -1.63
CA LYS A 78 -20.56 -10.45 -1.28
C LYS A 78 -20.29 -9.25 -2.16
N VAL A 79 -21.34 -8.68 -2.75
CA VAL A 79 -21.26 -7.47 -3.58
C VAL A 79 -22.06 -6.35 -2.91
N ASP A 80 -21.55 -5.12 -2.99
CA ASP A 80 -22.24 -3.91 -2.59
C ASP A 80 -21.83 -2.75 -3.53
N ILE A 81 -22.53 -1.63 -3.45
CA ILE A 81 -22.26 -0.41 -4.20
C ILE A 81 -21.85 0.69 -3.22
N VAL A 82 -20.68 1.28 -3.46
CA VAL A 82 -20.16 2.40 -2.68
C VAL A 82 -20.29 3.70 -3.46
N ALA A 83 -20.84 4.72 -2.80
CA ALA A 83 -21.07 6.03 -3.41
C ALA A 83 -19.79 6.87 -3.53
N LYS A 84 -18.76 6.54 -2.73
CA LYS A 84 -17.49 7.27 -2.67
C LYS A 84 -16.33 6.28 -2.67
N PHE A 85 -15.34 6.60 -3.50
CA PHE A 85 -14.06 5.89 -3.50
C PHE A 85 -13.17 6.45 -2.38
N PRO A 86 -12.50 5.60 -1.58
CA PRO A 86 -11.63 6.08 -0.51
C PRO A 86 -10.43 6.85 -1.07
N ALA A 87 -10.12 7.99 -0.44
CA ALA A 87 -8.94 8.79 -0.78
C ALA A 87 -7.73 8.31 0.02
N LEU A 88 -6.63 7.99 -0.67
CA LEU A 88 -5.36 7.61 -0.07
C LEU A 88 -4.28 8.57 -0.59
N GLU A 89 -3.75 9.39 0.32
CA GLU A 89 -2.79 10.48 0.09
C GLU A 89 -1.59 10.37 1.04
N GLY A 90 -1.23 9.14 1.40
CA GLY A 90 -0.18 8.87 2.38
C GLY A 90 1.21 9.36 1.97
N THR A 91 2.12 9.35 2.93
CA THR A 91 3.53 9.72 2.72
C THR A 91 4.30 8.52 2.20
N HIS A 92 5.20 8.74 1.22
CA HIS A 92 6.04 7.69 0.67
C HIS A 92 6.92 7.07 1.77
N ILE A 93 6.93 5.73 1.89
CA ILE A 93 7.57 5.03 3.03
C ILE A 93 9.05 5.36 3.15
N LYS A 94 9.75 5.54 2.02
CA LYS A 94 11.17 5.92 2.04
C LYS A 94 11.39 7.31 2.67
N GLN A 95 10.57 8.29 2.31
CA GLN A 95 10.66 9.64 2.88
C GLN A 95 10.32 9.61 4.37
N TYR A 96 9.30 8.84 4.73
CA TYR A 96 8.94 8.62 6.12
C TYR A 96 10.09 7.96 6.90
N ALA A 97 10.68 6.89 6.37
CA ALA A 97 11.77 6.16 7.01
C ALA A 97 13.06 6.99 7.10
N GLU A 98 13.39 7.82 6.10
CA GLU A 98 14.50 8.77 6.16
C GLU A 98 14.31 9.81 7.27
N HIS A 99 13.11 10.37 7.41
CA HIS A 99 12.79 11.30 8.50
C HIS A 99 12.86 10.60 9.86
N MET A 100 12.37 9.36 9.93
CA MET A 100 12.46 8.54 11.14
C MET A 100 13.89 8.17 11.48
N ALA A 101 14.73 7.83 10.50
CA ALA A 101 16.16 7.56 10.69
C ALA A 101 16.89 8.76 11.28
N LYS A 102 16.60 9.97 10.78
CA LYS A 102 17.14 11.21 11.36
C LYS A 102 16.68 11.40 12.81
N ARG A 103 15.40 11.13 13.12
CA ARG A 103 14.88 11.18 14.50
C ARG A 103 15.53 10.13 15.41
N VAL A 104 15.72 8.90 14.92
CA VAL A 104 16.42 7.81 15.63
C VAL A 104 17.84 8.25 15.96
N ALA A 105 18.57 8.79 14.98
CA ALA A 105 19.92 9.28 15.19
C ALA A 105 20.00 10.45 16.19
N LEU A 106 19.05 11.39 16.14
CA LEU A 106 18.92 12.44 17.15
C LEU A 106 18.59 11.86 18.54
N GLY A 107 17.76 10.81 18.61
CA GLY A 107 17.46 10.09 19.85
C GLY A 107 18.67 9.43 20.49
N ILE A 108 19.65 8.99 19.69
CA ILE A 108 20.94 8.46 20.19
C ILE A 108 21.81 9.59 20.76
N ILE A 109 21.72 10.81 20.22
CA ILE A 109 22.46 11.98 20.75
C ILE A 109 21.81 12.50 22.05
N TYR A 110 20.49 12.33 22.20
CA TYR A 110 19.68 12.87 23.30
C TYR A 110 20.10 12.52 24.74
N PRO A 111 20.73 11.37 25.08
CA PRO A 111 21.23 11.07 26.43
C PRO A 111 22.26 12.07 26.96
N PHE A 112 22.76 12.99 26.14
CA PHE A 112 23.58 14.11 26.59
C PHE A 112 22.79 15.27 27.22
N PHE A 113 21.49 15.40 26.92
CA PHE A 113 20.79 16.66 27.16
C PHE A 113 19.63 16.58 28.15
N ILE A 114 18.78 15.54 28.18
CA ILE A 114 17.63 15.46 29.13
C ILE A 114 17.23 14.00 29.42
N PRO A 115 16.89 13.62 30.68
CA PRO A 115 16.36 12.30 31.01
C PRO A 115 14.82 12.29 31.01
N THR A 116 14.16 11.69 30.00
CA THR A 116 12.74 11.29 30.12
C THR A 116 12.41 10.01 29.33
N PRO A 117 11.50 9.15 29.85
CA PRO A 117 11.03 7.95 29.16
C PRO A 117 9.80 8.27 28.31
N VAL A 118 9.73 7.77 27.07
CA VAL A 118 8.50 7.74 26.28
C VAL A 118 8.28 6.33 25.77
N VAL A 119 7.33 5.63 26.40
CA VAL A 119 6.70 4.41 25.87
C VAL A 119 5.19 4.65 25.93
N ARG A 120 4.54 4.65 24.76
CA ARG A 120 3.08 4.58 24.62
C ARG A 120 2.81 3.38 23.74
N GLY A 121 2.06 2.40 24.25
CA GLY A 121 1.69 1.18 23.56
C GLY A 121 0.19 1.20 23.22
N ASP A 122 -0.15 0.69 22.05
CA ASP A 122 -1.53 0.52 21.59
C ASP A 122 -1.89 -0.98 21.52
N TYR A 123 -3.16 -1.27 21.80
CA TYR A 123 -3.77 -2.59 21.92
C TYR A 123 -4.45 -3.02 20.60
N LEU A 124 -4.36 -4.32 20.29
CA LEU A 124 -4.99 -5.01 19.16
C LEU A 124 -6.28 -5.73 19.61
N SER A 125 -7.33 -5.74 18.76
CA SER A 125 -8.41 -6.73 18.84
C SER A 125 -9.02 -6.99 17.46
N LEU A 126 -9.52 -8.21 17.24
CA LEU A 126 -9.88 -8.83 15.95
C LEU A 126 -11.06 -9.77 16.21
N GLU A 127 -12.15 -9.74 15.41
CA GLU A 127 -13.17 -10.81 15.34
C GLU A 127 -13.87 -10.91 13.96
N PHE A 128 -14.32 -12.13 13.62
CA PHE A 128 -14.86 -12.63 12.33
C PHE A 128 -16.19 -13.41 12.49
N GLY A 129 -16.96 -13.56 11.39
CA GLY A 129 -17.99 -14.62 11.14
C GLY A 129 -19.19 -14.12 10.29
N ALA A 130 -20.00 -14.86 9.50
CA ALA A 130 -20.13 -16.25 9.02
C ALA A 130 -21.12 -16.27 7.76
N PRO A 131 -21.39 -17.41 7.08
CA PRO A 131 -21.80 -17.49 5.65
C PRO A 131 -23.24 -18.02 5.36
N TYR A 132 -23.72 -18.02 4.09
CA TYR A 132 -24.62 -19.08 3.53
C TYR A 132 -24.81 -19.09 1.98
N ARG A 133 -25.26 -20.25 1.48
CA ARG A 133 -25.36 -20.92 0.14
C ARG A 133 -26.59 -20.54 -0.75
N ALA A 134 -26.87 -21.00 -1.99
CA ALA A 134 -26.18 -21.55 -3.20
C ALA A 134 -27.18 -21.78 -4.37
N GLY A 135 -26.68 -21.79 -5.62
CA GLY A 135 -27.32 -22.20 -6.90
C GLY A 135 -27.00 -21.23 -8.07
N VAL A 136 -26.90 -21.59 -9.37
CA VAL A 136 -26.79 -20.54 -10.42
C VAL A 136 -28.14 -19.83 -10.56
N VAL A 137 -28.09 -18.66 -10.01
CA VAL A 137 -29.14 -17.84 -9.45
C VAL A 137 -28.52 -16.46 -9.58
N VAL A 138 -29.33 -15.42 -9.71
CA VAL A 138 -28.83 -14.10 -9.36
C VAL A 138 -28.58 -14.13 -7.86
N HIS A 139 -27.35 -14.50 -7.47
CA HIS A 139 -26.97 -14.76 -6.08
C HIS A 139 -27.21 -13.52 -5.23
N GLN A 140 -27.01 -12.37 -5.87
CA GLN A 140 -27.25 -11.08 -5.29
C GLN A 140 -27.65 -10.12 -6.41
N HIS A 141 -28.74 -9.40 -6.20
CA HIS A 141 -29.16 -8.26 -7.01
C HIS A 141 -29.19 -7.05 -6.08
N LEU A 142 -28.44 -6.01 -6.43
CA LEU A 142 -28.38 -4.78 -5.65
C LEU A 142 -28.61 -3.59 -6.58
N GLU A 143 -29.50 -2.67 -6.19
CA GLU A 143 -29.73 -1.42 -6.90
C GLU A 143 -29.49 -0.25 -5.95
N LYS A 144 -28.57 0.65 -6.30
CA LYS A 144 -28.20 1.81 -5.49
C LYS A 144 -27.59 2.90 -6.37
N GLU A 145 -27.97 4.16 -6.14
CA GLU A 145 -27.43 5.32 -6.88
C GLU A 145 -27.51 5.20 -8.43
N GLY A 146 -28.55 4.54 -8.97
CA GLY A 146 -28.71 4.35 -10.42
C GLY A 146 -27.78 3.29 -11.04
N VAL A 147 -27.12 2.50 -10.20
CA VAL A 147 -26.31 1.34 -10.58
C VAL A 147 -26.95 0.08 -10.04
N THR A 148 -27.06 -0.93 -10.88
CA THR A 148 -27.49 -2.28 -10.52
C THR A 148 -26.29 -3.21 -10.62
N ALA A 149 -25.92 -3.88 -9.53
CA ALA A 149 -24.88 -4.90 -9.53
C ALA A 149 -25.52 -6.28 -9.33
N GLU A 150 -25.17 -7.21 -10.21
CA GLU A 150 -25.64 -8.60 -10.19
C GLU A 150 -24.45 -9.54 -10.11
N LEU A 151 -24.42 -10.40 -9.10
CA LEU A 151 -23.46 -11.48 -9.01
C LEU A 151 -24.03 -12.71 -9.71
N VAL A 152 -23.36 -13.13 -10.78
CA VAL A 152 -23.78 -14.25 -11.62
C VAL A 152 -22.69 -15.30 -11.74
N THR A 153 -23.12 -16.54 -11.90
CA THR A 153 -22.26 -17.66 -12.29
C THR A 153 -22.76 -18.19 -13.61
N ALA A 154 -21.85 -18.74 -14.42
CA ALA A 154 -22.21 -19.35 -15.69
C ALA A 154 -21.42 -20.64 -15.88
N GLU A 155 -22.13 -21.77 -15.98
CA GLU A 155 -21.53 -23.09 -16.21
C GLU A 155 -20.95 -23.23 -17.62
N SER A 156 -21.37 -22.39 -18.56
CA SER A 156 -20.85 -22.32 -19.92
C SER A 156 -20.93 -20.89 -20.45
N GLY A 157 -20.13 -20.58 -21.48
CA GLY A 157 -20.18 -19.27 -22.13
C GLY A 157 -21.55 -18.99 -22.71
N ASN A 158 -22.20 -20.02 -23.25
CA ASN A 158 -23.57 -19.94 -23.75
C ASN A 158 -24.56 -19.51 -22.66
N ALA A 159 -24.39 -19.96 -21.42
CA ALA A 159 -25.26 -19.55 -20.31
C ALA A 159 -25.09 -18.05 -19.99
N LEU A 160 -23.86 -17.55 -19.96
CA LEU A 160 -23.60 -16.10 -19.76
C LEU A 160 -24.14 -15.27 -20.93
N TYR A 161 -23.97 -15.72 -22.17
CA TYR A 161 -24.47 -15.02 -23.35
C TYR A 161 -26.00 -14.99 -23.42
N ASN A 162 -26.66 -16.11 -23.10
CA ASN A 162 -28.10 -16.18 -23.02
C ASN A 162 -28.64 -15.24 -21.93
N TYR A 163 -28.01 -15.24 -20.76
CA TYR A 163 -28.35 -14.33 -19.66
C TYR A 163 -28.28 -12.85 -20.08
N LEU A 164 -27.16 -12.44 -20.69
CA LEU A 164 -27.00 -11.08 -21.19
C LEU A 164 -28.06 -10.75 -22.26
N SER A 165 -28.35 -11.72 -23.14
CA SER A 165 -29.35 -11.59 -24.20
C SER A 165 -30.78 -11.41 -23.68
N GLU A 166 -31.18 -12.19 -22.67
CA GLU A 166 -32.48 -12.08 -22.00
C GLU A 166 -32.66 -10.71 -21.32
N LYS A 167 -31.58 -10.11 -20.81
CA LYS A 167 -31.58 -8.74 -20.26
C LYS A 167 -31.61 -7.64 -21.33
N GLY A 168 -31.87 -8.01 -22.58
CA GLY A 168 -32.04 -7.09 -23.71
C GLY A 168 -30.74 -6.65 -24.38
N LEU A 169 -29.62 -7.32 -24.11
CA LEU A 169 -28.36 -7.05 -24.79
C LEU A 169 -28.24 -7.90 -26.06
N ASN A 170 -28.01 -7.29 -27.22
CA ASN A 170 -27.80 -8.07 -28.45
C ASN A 170 -26.35 -8.61 -28.54
N VAL A 171 -26.02 -9.63 -27.73
CA VAL A 171 -24.66 -10.22 -27.67
C VAL A 171 -24.52 -11.34 -28.68
N GLN A 172 -23.59 -11.22 -29.64
CA GLN A 172 -23.25 -12.35 -30.49
C GLN A 172 -22.30 -13.31 -29.75
N ARG A 173 -22.43 -14.62 -30.03
CA ARG A 173 -21.55 -15.62 -29.42
C ARG A 173 -20.10 -15.35 -29.84
N GLY A 174 -19.18 -15.35 -28.88
CA GLY A 174 -17.76 -15.08 -29.11
C GLY A 174 -17.39 -13.59 -29.16
N THR A 175 -18.36 -12.68 -28.99
CA THR A 175 -18.08 -11.22 -28.90
C THR A 175 -17.20 -10.85 -27.70
N ILE A 176 -17.19 -11.69 -26.65
CA ILE A 176 -16.29 -11.50 -25.50
C ILE A 176 -15.46 -12.76 -25.27
N SER A 177 -14.68 -13.16 -26.27
CA SER A 177 -13.81 -14.35 -26.20
C SER A 177 -12.82 -14.30 -25.02
N VAL A 178 -12.45 -13.11 -24.56
CA VAL A 178 -11.58 -12.96 -23.37
C VAL A 178 -12.21 -13.57 -22.11
N LEU A 179 -13.55 -13.59 -21.99
CA LEU A 179 -14.23 -14.16 -20.83
C LEU A 179 -14.27 -15.69 -20.86
N ASP A 180 -14.08 -16.31 -22.03
CA ASP A 180 -14.03 -17.77 -22.17
C ASP A 180 -12.89 -18.37 -21.35
N SER A 181 -11.84 -17.58 -21.09
CA SER A 181 -10.72 -17.97 -20.22
C SER A 181 -11.11 -18.20 -18.75
N TYR A 182 -12.26 -17.69 -18.29
CA TYR A 182 -12.78 -17.85 -16.91
C TYR A 182 -13.91 -18.86 -16.82
N ILE A 183 -14.61 -19.07 -17.92
CA ILE A 183 -15.79 -19.94 -17.99
C ILE A 183 -15.37 -21.39 -17.71
N GLY A 184 -16.15 -22.08 -16.88
CA GLY A 184 -15.87 -23.47 -16.48
C GLY A 184 -14.75 -23.62 -15.45
N LYS A 185 -14.15 -22.52 -14.98
CA LYS A 185 -13.23 -22.49 -13.83
C LYS A 185 -13.95 -22.05 -12.56
N GLU A 186 -13.25 -22.01 -11.42
CA GLU A 186 -13.80 -21.52 -10.14
C GLU A 186 -13.90 -19.98 -10.10
N TYR A 187 -14.51 -19.39 -11.11
CA TYR A 187 -14.76 -17.96 -11.22
C TYR A 187 -16.25 -17.65 -11.23
N SER A 188 -16.60 -16.49 -10.66
CA SER A 188 -17.91 -15.85 -10.80
C SER A 188 -17.76 -14.52 -11.53
N PHE A 189 -18.85 -14.00 -12.08
CA PHE A 189 -18.85 -12.71 -12.77
C PHE A 189 -19.70 -11.72 -12.00
N VAL A 190 -19.18 -10.51 -11.84
CA VAL A 190 -19.96 -9.36 -11.38
C VAL A 190 -20.38 -8.58 -12.62
N VAL A 191 -21.68 -8.45 -12.83
CA VAL A 191 -22.27 -7.70 -13.95
C VAL A 191 -22.90 -6.43 -13.38
N VAL A 192 -22.43 -5.29 -13.86
CA VAL A 192 -22.80 -3.98 -13.35
C VAL A 192 -23.52 -3.22 -14.46
N TRP A 193 -24.81 -2.99 -14.26
CA TRP A 193 -25.66 -2.19 -15.14
C TRP A 193 -25.68 -0.76 -14.63
N ILE A 194 -25.20 0.15 -15.46
CA ILE A 194 -25.10 1.56 -15.11
C ILE A 194 -26.14 2.28 -15.97
N SER A 195 -27.09 2.95 -15.31
CA SER A 195 -28.03 3.84 -16.00
C SER A 195 -27.56 5.29 -15.86
N LYS A 196 -27.88 6.12 -16.84
CA LYS A 196 -27.55 7.54 -16.82
C LYS A 196 -28.24 8.22 -15.64
N TYR A 197 -27.42 8.56 -14.65
CA TYR A 197 -27.84 9.26 -13.47
C TYR A 197 -28.26 10.70 -13.82
N SER A 198 -29.47 11.11 -13.47
CA SER A 198 -29.90 12.52 -13.59
C SER A 198 -29.32 13.33 -12.42
N PRO A 199 -28.46 14.33 -12.66
CA PRO A 199 -27.77 15.04 -11.60
C PRO A 199 -28.68 16.09 -10.97
N ALA A 200 -29.57 15.70 -10.05
CA ALA A 200 -30.24 16.69 -9.19
C ALA A 200 -29.26 17.35 -8.19
N TYR A 201 -28.07 16.78 -7.98
CA TYR A 201 -27.09 17.24 -7.00
C TYR A 201 -25.62 17.12 -7.45
N ALA A 202 -25.33 17.28 -8.75
CA ALA A 202 -23.95 17.53 -9.16
C ALA A 202 -23.61 18.97 -8.76
N SER A 203 -23.02 19.16 -7.57
CA SER A 203 -22.49 20.47 -7.22
C SER A 203 -21.38 20.79 -8.24
N TYR A 204 -21.47 21.97 -8.85
CA TYR A 204 -20.58 22.46 -9.91
C TYR A 204 -19.08 22.51 -9.52
N TRP A 205 -18.75 22.19 -8.28
CA TRP A 205 -17.42 22.40 -7.70
C TRP A 205 -16.58 21.12 -7.58
N LEU A 206 -17.16 19.91 -7.73
CA LEU A 206 -16.45 18.64 -7.52
C LEU A 206 -16.87 17.52 -8.50
N PRO A 207 -16.59 17.68 -9.82
CA PRO A 207 -17.01 16.72 -10.85
C PRO A 207 -16.31 15.35 -10.78
N TYR A 208 -15.22 15.21 -10.01
CA TYR A 208 -14.38 14.01 -10.01
C TYR A 208 -14.71 12.97 -8.91
N TRP A 209 -15.67 13.25 -8.02
CA TRP A 209 -15.83 12.48 -6.77
C TRP A 209 -17.09 11.61 -6.68
N LYS A 210 -17.91 11.52 -7.74
CA LYS A 210 -19.00 10.54 -7.84
C LYS A 210 -18.69 9.48 -8.90
N GLN A 211 -17.56 8.80 -8.74
CA GLN A 211 -17.34 7.52 -9.42
C GLN A 211 -17.97 6.45 -8.55
N VAL A 212 -19.05 5.82 -9.03
CA VAL A 212 -19.69 4.71 -8.31
C VAL A 212 -18.72 3.55 -8.28
N GLY A 213 -18.37 3.09 -7.07
CA GLY A 213 -17.51 1.93 -6.89
C GLY A 213 -18.35 0.68 -6.63
N VAL A 214 -17.86 -0.45 -7.09
CA VAL A 214 -18.41 -1.77 -6.76
C VAL A 214 -17.53 -2.38 -5.70
N PHE A 215 -18.11 -2.64 -4.54
CA PHE A 215 -17.43 -3.29 -3.42
C PHE A 215 -17.70 -4.79 -3.49
N VAL A 216 -16.65 -5.59 -3.49
CA VAL A 216 -16.72 -7.05 -3.57
C VAL A 216 -15.88 -7.65 -2.46
N THR A 217 -16.40 -8.63 -1.73
CA THR A 217 -15.66 -9.41 -0.74
C THR A 217 -15.67 -10.87 -1.13
N PHE A 218 -14.52 -11.53 -1.17
CA PHE A 218 -14.40 -12.93 -1.58
C PHE A 218 -13.17 -13.62 -0.98
N PRO A 219 -13.19 -14.95 -0.78
CA PRO A 219 -12.02 -15.69 -0.33
C PRO A 219 -11.00 -15.87 -1.45
N THR A 220 -9.72 -15.79 -1.13
CA THR A 220 -8.61 -16.05 -2.04
C THR A 220 -7.30 -16.31 -1.28
N ASP A 221 -6.42 -17.12 -1.84
CA ASP A 221 -5.10 -17.43 -1.24
C ASP A 221 -4.09 -16.29 -1.44
N LYS A 222 -4.32 -15.46 -2.47
CA LYS A 222 -3.45 -14.35 -2.85
C LYS A 222 -4.27 -13.16 -3.29
N VAL A 223 -3.68 -11.97 -3.18
CA VAL A 223 -4.31 -10.76 -3.71
C VAL A 223 -4.44 -10.88 -5.22
N PHE A 224 -5.63 -10.57 -5.72
CA PHE A 224 -6.06 -10.74 -7.09
C PHE A 224 -6.59 -9.43 -7.67
N TYR A 225 -6.33 -9.18 -8.94
CA TYR A 225 -6.98 -8.11 -9.71
C TYR A 225 -7.25 -8.57 -11.15
N PRO A 226 -8.50 -8.44 -11.65
CA PRO A 226 -8.88 -8.94 -12.97
C PRO A 226 -8.39 -8.01 -14.10
N LEU A 227 -7.20 -8.29 -14.61
CA LEU A 227 -6.48 -7.47 -15.59
C LEU A 227 -6.69 -7.97 -17.03
N LEU A 228 -6.99 -9.26 -17.24
CA LEU A 228 -7.09 -9.81 -18.60
C LEU A 228 -8.34 -9.32 -19.39
N PRO A 229 -9.55 -9.13 -18.82
CA PRO A 229 -10.74 -8.73 -19.59
C PRO A 229 -10.58 -7.40 -20.35
N THR A 230 -9.63 -6.62 -19.91
CA THR A 230 -9.16 -5.35 -20.46
C THR A 230 -8.56 -5.43 -21.84
N SER A 231 -7.98 -6.58 -22.17
CA SER A 231 -7.22 -6.76 -23.40
C SER A 231 -8.04 -6.46 -24.66
N VAL A 232 -9.37 -6.49 -24.55
CA VAL A 232 -10.31 -6.14 -25.63
C VAL A 232 -10.13 -4.72 -26.16
N TYR A 233 -9.51 -3.82 -25.40
CA TYR A 233 -9.23 -2.45 -25.84
C TYR A 233 -8.02 -2.34 -26.77
N GLY A 234 -7.29 -3.44 -27.01
CA GLY A 234 -6.27 -3.55 -28.05
C GLY A 234 -5.09 -2.59 -27.84
N ASP A 235 -4.78 -1.75 -28.83
CA ASP A 235 -3.65 -0.83 -28.75
C ASP A 235 -3.83 0.31 -27.72
N LYS A 236 -5.03 0.49 -27.16
CA LYS A 236 -5.30 1.58 -26.22
C LYS A 236 -4.54 1.35 -24.92
N SER A 237 -3.69 2.30 -24.53
CA SER A 237 -3.12 2.29 -23.18
C SER A 237 -4.16 2.74 -22.18
N ILE A 238 -4.07 2.31 -20.93
CA ILE A 238 -5.10 2.54 -19.91
C ILE A 238 -4.37 2.78 -18.61
N LEU A 239 -4.73 3.85 -17.91
CA LEU A 239 -4.20 4.04 -16.57
C LEU A 239 -4.96 3.15 -15.58
N ILE A 240 -4.20 2.29 -14.92
CA ILE A 240 -4.69 1.40 -13.88
C ILE A 240 -4.00 1.77 -12.59
N ASN A 241 -4.76 2.13 -11.58
CA ASN A 241 -4.26 2.67 -10.33
C ASN A 241 -4.83 1.86 -9.16
N LEU A 242 -4.01 0.94 -8.65
CA LEU A 242 -4.37 0.00 -7.62
C LEU A 242 -3.76 0.42 -6.29
N TYR A 243 -4.55 0.34 -5.22
CA TYR A 243 -4.15 0.65 -3.86
C TYR A 243 -4.36 -0.59 -3.00
N LEU A 244 -3.28 -1.28 -2.64
CA LEU A 244 -3.34 -2.50 -1.84
C LEU A 244 -3.01 -2.17 -0.39
N ILE A 245 -3.88 -2.50 0.56
CA ILE A 245 -3.68 -2.25 1.99
C ILE A 245 -2.64 -3.22 2.53
N GLY A 246 -1.47 -2.69 2.91
CA GLY A 246 -0.24 -3.43 3.19
C GLY A 246 0.80 -3.32 2.08
N TYR A 247 1.91 -4.02 2.25
CA TYR A 247 3.03 -3.99 1.29
C TYR A 247 3.06 -5.22 0.39
N PHE A 248 2.91 -4.97 -0.91
CA PHE A 248 2.78 -6.01 -1.94
C PHE A 248 3.63 -5.68 -3.16
N GLU A 249 4.03 -6.72 -3.88
CA GLU A 249 4.65 -6.64 -5.21
C GLU A 249 3.76 -7.35 -6.24
N PRO A 250 3.48 -6.72 -7.39
CA PRO A 250 2.77 -7.36 -8.49
C PRO A 250 3.65 -8.42 -9.16
N LYS A 251 3.06 -9.59 -9.46
CA LYS A 251 3.66 -10.58 -10.37
C LYS A 251 3.47 -10.17 -11.82
N ALA A 252 4.06 -9.04 -12.19
CA ALA A 252 4.03 -8.55 -13.55
C ALA A 252 4.78 -9.52 -14.48
N TYR A 253 4.10 -10.04 -15.49
CA TYR A 253 4.71 -10.81 -16.57
C TYR A 253 5.50 -9.91 -17.53
N PRO A 254 6.40 -10.47 -18.36
CA PRO A 254 7.41 -9.70 -19.09
C PRO A 254 6.84 -8.53 -19.92
N ASP A 255 5.72 -8.73 -20.59
CA ASP A 255 5.15 -7.76 -21.55
C ASP A 255 4.64 -6.47 -20.89
N ILE A 256 4.23 -6.53 -19.63
CA ILE A 256 3.73 -5.36 -18.90
C ILE A 256 4.73 -4.82 -17.88
N LYS A 257 5.79 -5.57 -17.56
CA LYS A 257 6.72 -5.24 -16.46
C LYS A 257 7.33 -3.84 -16.57
N ALA A 258 7.65 -3.38 -17.78
CA ALA A 258 8.21 -2.04 -18.00
C ALA A 258 7.20 -0.90 -17.80
N TYR A 259 5.91 -1.22 -17.79
CA TYR A 259 4.80 -0.27 -17.65
C TYR A 259 4.21 -0.24 -16.24
N VAL A 260 4.70 -1.10 -15.34
CA VAL A 260 4.25 -1.22 -13.95
C VAL A 260 5.18 -0.41 -13.05
N LYS A 261 4.60 0.55 -12.33
CA LYS A 261 5.27 1.29 -11.26
C LYS A 261 4.66 0.90 -9.92
N THR A 262 5.49 0.43 -9.00
CA THR A 262 5.10 0.09 -7.62
C THR A 262 5.76 1.07 -6.66
N ASP A 263 4.96 1.76 -5.87
CA ASP A 263 5.39 2.70 -4.84
C ASP A 263 4.73 2.32 -3.50
N TYR A 264 5.36 2.68 -2.38
CA TYR A 264 4.92 2.27 -1.03
C TYR A 264 4.69 3.48 -0.14
N TYR A 265 3.62 3.43 0.65
CA TYR A 265 3.13 4.58 1.40
C TYR A 265 2.63 4.19 2.79
N ILE A 266 2.50 5.20 3.65
CA ILE A 266 1.82 5.14 4.95
C ILE A 266 0.78 6.27 4.99
N GLN A 267 -0.49 5.93 5.18
CA GLN A 267 -1.57 6.88 5.37
C GLN A 267 -1.74 7.15 6.87
N HIS A 268 -1.49 8.37 7.31
CA HIS A 268 -1.55 8.70 8.75
C HIS A 268 -2.95 8.61 9.33
N GLU A 269 -3.96 9.04 8.57
CA GLU A 269 -5.36 9.00 8.98
C GLU A 269 -6.24 8.70 7.77
N VAL A 270 -7.22 7.81 7.90
CA VAL A 270 -8.18 7.51 6.83
C VAL A 270 -9.54 8.13 7.18
N PHE A 271 -9.92 9.17 6.44
CA PHE A 271 -11.24 9.79 6.55
C PHE A 271 -12.22 9.09 5.60
N THR A 272 -12.95 8.11 6.11
CA THR A 272 -13.93 7.36 5.31
C THR A 272 -15.09 6.85 6.17
N ASP A 273 -16.26 6.75 5.55
CA ASP A 273 -17.43 6.03 6.04
C ASP A 273 -17.29 4.50 5.90
N LEU A 274 -16.29 4.03 5.13
CA LEU A 274 -16.01 2.62 4.87
C LEU A 274 -15.18 1.95 5.97
N LYS A 275 -15.45 2.22 7.26
CA LYS A 275 -14.63 1.69 8.37
C LYS A 275 -14.51 0.17 8.36
N GLU A 276 -15.60 -0.54 8.01
CA GLU A 276 -15.61 -2.00 7.90
C GLU A 276 -14.70 -2.55 6.80
N PHE A 277 -14.46 -1.77 5.74
CA PHE A 277 -13.51 -2.13 4.69
C PHE A 277 -12.10 -2.26 5.26
N PHE A 278 -11.73 -1.39 6.21
CA PHE A 278 -10.40 -1.29 6.80
C PHE A 278 -10.23 -2.04 8.13
N GLY A 279 -11.24 -2.78 8.59
CA GLY A 279 -11.18 -3.59 9.81
C GLY A 279 -11.89 -3.01 11.04
N GLY A 280 -12.55 -1.86 10.91
CA GLY A 280 -13.26 -1.19 12.01
C GLY A 280 -12.35 -0.37 12.91
N GLY A 281 -12.85 0.76 13.42
CA GLY A 281 -12.10 1.66 14.31
C GLY A 281 -11.47 2.87 13.62
N GLU A 282 -10.63 3.59 14.37
CA GLU A 282 -9.75 4.64 13.83
C GLU A 282 -8.53 3.98 13.19
N ILE A 283 -8.21 4.43 11.98
CA ILE A 283 -7.16 3.82 11.18
C ILE A 283 -6.01 4.82 11.12
N THR A 284 -4.97 4.55 11.91
CA THR A 284 -3.75 5.36 11.94
C THR A 284 -2.57 4.62 11.34
N ASP A 285 -1.70 5.34 10.63
CA ASP A 285 -0.48 4.81 10.01
C ASP A 285 -0.72 3.56 9.13
N LEU A 286 -1.78 3.57 8.33
CA LEU A 286 -2.14 2.46 7.44
C LEU A 286 -1.10 2.30 6.32
N PRO A 287 -0.35 1.17 6.29
CA PRO A 287 0.55 0.90 5.19
C PRO A 287 -0.27 0.57 3.93
N TYR A 288 0.17 1.06 2.78
CA TYR A 288 -0.40 0.63 1.50
C TYR A 288 0.63 0.67 0.36
N THR A 289 0.34 -0.10 -0.67
CA THR A 289 1.08 -0.15 -1.94
C THR A 289 0.25 0.54 -3.01
N GLN A 290 0.86 1.44 -3.77
CA GLN A 290 0.28 1.98 -4.99
C GLN A 290 0.92 1.31 -6.19
N VAL A 291 0.10 0.69 -7.05
CA VAL A 291 0.55 0.11 -8.32
C VAL A 291 -0.10 0.89 -9.45
N LYS A 292 0.73 1.49 -10.31
CA LYS A 292 0.30 2.20 -11.52
C LYS A 292 0.74 1.40 -12.74
N ILE A 293 -0.21 1.03 -13.59
CA ILE A 293 0.06 0.35 -14.86
C ILE A 293 -0.38 1.28 -15.98
N ARG A 294 0.50 1.48 -16.95
CA ARG A 294 0.20 2.25 -18.17
C ARG A 294 0.75 1.54 -19.39
N ALA A 295 0.17 0.41 -19.74
CA ALA A 295 0.53 -0.40 -20.91
C ALA A 295 -0.61 -0.38 -21.96
N PRO A 296 -0.30 -0.58 -23.25
CA PRO A 296 -1.31 -0.97 -24.25
C PRO A 296 -2.07 -2.22 -23.81
N SER A 297 -3.40 -2.21 -23.93
CA SER A 297 -4.26 -3.29 -23.41
C SER A 297 -4.00 -4.64 -24.05
N LYS A 298 -3.55 -4.67 -25.30
CA LYS A 298 -3.18 -5.90 -26.01
C LYS A 298 -2.09 -6.69 -25.32
N TYR A 299 -1.32 -6.05 -24.43
CA TYR A 299 -0.31 -6.74 -23.61
C TYR A 299 -0.91 -7.38 -22.37
N PHE A 300 -2.19 -7.16 -22.05
CA PHE A 300 -2.82 -7.78 -20.89
C PHE A 300 -3.21 -9.24 -21.15
N ALA A 301 -2.21 -10.12 -21.05
CA ALA A 301 -2.34 -11.53 -21.37
C ALA A 301 -2.86 -12.41 -20.20
N ASP A 302 -2.80 -11.90 -18.97
CA ASP A 302 -3.22 -12.61 -17.76
C ASP A 302 -3.64 -11.62 -16.67
N ASP A 303 -4.33 -12.12 -15.64
CA ASP A 303 -4.70 -11.39 -14.44
C ASP A 303 -3.51 -11.09 -13.55
N LEU A 304 -3.66 -10.09 -12.69
CA LEU A 304 -2.60 -9.66 -11.80
C LEU A 304 -2.75 -10.28 -10.40
N TRP A 305 -1.71 -10.99 -9.99
CA TRP A 305 -1.56 -11.54 -8.66
C TRP A 305 -0.45 -10.82 -7.90
N PHE A 306 -0.57 -10.72 -6.58
CA PHE A 306 0.44 -10.05 -5.77
C PHE A 306 0.97 -10.94 -4.65
N GLU A 307 2.20 -10.66 -4.25
CA GLU A 307 2.86 -11.28 -3.10
C GLU A 307 3.33 -10.22 -2.12
N LYS A 308 3.59 -10.61 -0.87
CA LYS A 308 4.13 -9.69 0.13
C LYS A 308 5.50 -9.19 -0.28
N SER A 309 5.72 -7.88 -0.07
CA SER A 309 6.98 -7.24 -0.40
C SER A 309 8.00 -7.37 0.74
N ALA A 310 8.98 -8.26 0.58
CA ALA A 310 10.05 -8.41 1.56
C ALA A 310 10.83 -7.09 1.78
N LYS A 311 11.06 -6.31 0.71
CA LYS A 311 11.79 -5.05 0.79
C LYS A 311 11.05 -4.01 1.63
N ALA A 312 9.75 -3.82 1.37
CA ALA A 312 8.96 -2.85 2.11
C ALA A 312 8.70 -3.30 3.56
N GLU A 313 8.61 -4.61 3.81
CA GLU A 313 8.51 -5.16 5.17
C GLU A 313 9.76 -4.86 6.02
N VAL A 314 10.97 -4.88 5.44
CA VAL A 314 12.20 -4.48 6.16
C VAL A 314 12.14 -2.99 6.56
N ILE A 315 11.72 -2.12 5.64
CA ILE A 315 11.56 -0.68 5.92
C ILE A 315 10.47 -0.46 6.99
N ASN A 316 9.37 -1.19 6.89
CA ASN A 316 8.30 -1.13 7.88
C ASN A 316 8.75 -1.63 9.25
N PHE A 317 9.52 -2.71 9.31
CA PHE A 317 10.11 -3.22 10.54
C PHE A 317 10.96 -2.14 11.21
N PHE A 318 11.77 -1.43 10.42
CA PHE A 318 12.56 -0.30 10.90
C PHE A 318 11.69 0.81 11.51
N VAL A 319 10.62 1.18 10.80
CA VAL A 319 9.66 2.20 11.23
C VAL A 319 8.92 1.80 12.53
N ALA A 320 8.38 0.57 12.56
CA ALA A 320 7.59 0.05 13.67
C ALA A 320 8.42 -0.18 14.93
N HIS A 321 9.67 -0.63 14.77
CA HIS A 321 10.57 -0.97 15.89
C HIS A 321 11.60 0.13 16.17
N ARG A 322 11.29 1.39 15.82
CA ARG A 322 12.20 2.53 16.01
C ARG A 322 12.81 2.62 17.41
N THR A 323 12.03 2.37 18.46
CA THR A 323 12.51 2.46 19.86
C THR A 323 13.52 1.37 20.16
N LEU A 324 13.27 0.15 19.70
CA LEU A 324 14.21 -0.96 19.84
C LEU A 324 15.51 -0.67 19.09
N ILE A 325 15.41 -0.13 17.87
CA ILE A 325 16.57 0.24 17.06
C ILE A 325 17.38 1.36 17.71
N ILE A 326 16.72 2.40 18.24
CA ILE A 326 17.38 3.45 19.04
C ILE A 326 18.15 2.81 20.19
N PHE A 327 17.52 1.91 20.94
CA PHE A 327 18.15 1.24 22.08
C PHE A 327 19.37 0.41 21.68
N ILE A 328 19.27 -0.37 20.59
CA ILE A 328 20.39 -1.17 20.06
C ILE A 328 21.54 -0.26 19.65
N LEU A 329 21.27 0.77 18.84
CA LEU A 329 22.30 1.67 18.33
C LEU A 329 22.95 2.50 19.45
N LEU A 330 22.16 2.97 20.43
CA LEU A 330 22.66 3.64 21.62
C LEU A 330 23.60 2.74 22.41
N THR A 331 23.20 1.49 22.64
CA THR A 331 24.02 0.49 23.37
C THR A 331 25.35 0.25 22.64
N LEU A 332 25.31 0.09 21.31
CA LEU A 332 26.49 -0.12 20.47
C LEU A 332 27.44 1.09 20.46
N SER A 333 26.91 2.30 20.19
CA SER A 333 27.68 3.55 20.26
C SER A 333 28.35 3.71 21.63
N SER A 334 27.61 3.39 22.69
CA SER A 334 28.10 3.53 24.05
C SER A 334 29.18 2.53 24.41
N ALA A 335 29.02 1.27 24.01
CA ALA A 335 30.05 0.25 24.18
C ALA A 335 31.33 0.62 23.44
N VAL A 336 31.22 1.10 22.18
CA VAL A 336 32.37 1.54 21.37
C VAL A 336 33.06 2.74 22.02
N ALA A 337 32.32 3.74 22.48
CA ALA A 337 32.89 4.88 23.21
C ALA A 337 33.61 4.44 24.49
N GLY A 338 33.03 3.50 25.24
CA GLY A 338 33.65 2.91 26.43
C GLY A 338 34.95 2.16 26.12
N ILE A 339 34.97 1.35 25.05
CA ILE A 339 36.15 0.61 24.57
C ILE A 339 37.28 1.58 24.22
N VAL A 340 36.99 2.59 23.39
CA VAL A 340 38.00 3.53 22.90
C VAL A 340 38.56 4.35 24.06
N SER A 341 37.70 4.93 24.90
CA SER A 341 38.14 5.73 26.05
C SER A 341 38.90 4.91 27.08
N GLY A 342 38.46 3.68 27.34
CA GLY A 342 39.14 2.75 28.25
C GLY A 342 40.53 2.39 27.75
N PHE A 343 40.66 2.12 26.44
CA PHE A 343 41.95 1.86 25.82
C PHE A 343 42.87 3.08 25.85
N VAL A 344 42.36 4.27 25.52
CA VAL A 344 43.17 5.51 25.47
C VAL A 344 43.67 5.91 26.85
N VAL A 345 42.81 5.88 27.88
CA VAL A 345 43.15 6.40 29.22
C VAL A 345 43.73 5.34 30.15
N TYR A 346 43.20 4.12 30.11
CA TYR A 346 43.53 3.06 31.08
C TYR A 346 44.18 1.83 30.47
N ARG A 347 44.28 1.74 29.13
CA ARG A 347 44.75 0.55 28.40
C ARG A 347 43.94 -0.72 28.72
N GLU A 348 42.68 -0.55 29.13
CA GLU A 348 41.75 -1.65 29.46
C GLU A 348 40.47 -1.52 28.63
N ILE A 349 40.08 -2.60 27.93
CA ILE A 349 38.93 -2.59 27.02
C ILE A 349 37.67 -3.12 27.70
N LYS A 350 37.71 -4.37 28.20
CA LYS A 350 36.52 -5.11 28.65
C LYS A 350 35.75 -4.38 29.74
N ARG A 351 36.46 -3.85 30.73
CA ARG A 351 35.88 -3.16 31.88
C ARG A 351 35.20 -1.85 31.49
N PHE A 352 35.82 -1.09 30.60
CA PHE A 352 35.33 0.21 30.20
C PHE A 352 34.25 0.15 29.12
N ALA A 353 34.18 -0.96 28.36
CA ALA A 353 33.00 -1.28 27.55
C ALA A 353 31.74 -1.37 28.43
N LEU A 354 31.82 -2.09 29.56
CA LEU A 354 30.71 -2.22 30.53
C LEU A 354 30.35 -0.88 31.19
N ILE A 355 31.34 -0.07 31.55
CA ILE A 355 31.11 1.30 32.08
C ILE A 355 30.42 2.16 31.04
N GLY A 356 30.81 2.03 29.76
CA GLY A 356 30.15 2.71 28.65
C GLY A 356 28.66 2.40 28.58
N LEU A 357 28.23 1.16 28.82
CA LEU A 357 26.80 0.80 28.80
C LEU A 357 25.94 1.60 29.80
N ALA A 358 26.54 2.17 30.86
CA ALA A 358 25.82 3.04 31.80
C ALA A 358 25.28 4.33 31.16
N ASN A 359 25.69 4.67 29.93
CA ASN A 359 25.13 5.80 29.16
C ASN A 359 23.67 5.62 28.75
N VAL A 360 23.12 4.41 28.87
CA VAL A 360 21.66 4.20 28.82
C VAL A 360 20.95 5.08 29.85
N PHE A 361 21.61 5.36 30.98
CA PHE A 361 21.15 6.28 32.02
C PHE A 361 21.73 7.69 31.88
N THR A 362 22.11 8.12 30.67
CA THR A 362 22.83 9.37 30.36
C THR A 362 24.32 9.38 30.74
N ILE A 363 25.01 10.46 30.37
CA ILE A 363 26.40 10.71 30.77
C ILE A 363 26.59 10.74 32.31
N ILE A 364 25.52 11.02 33.05
CA ILE A 364 25.50 10.92 34.52
C ILE A 364 25.70 9.46 34.94
N GLY A 365 25.05 8.51 34.26
CA GLY A 365 25.23 7.08 34.50
C GLY A 365 26.66 6.62 34.29
N VAL A 366 27.31 7.07 33.20
CA VAL A 366 28.74 6.80 32.94
C VAL A 366 29.62 7.40 34.04
N SER A 367 29.32 8.64 34.44
CA SER A 367 30.06 9.34 35.50
C SER A 367 29.96 8.59 36.82
N LEU A 368 28.76 8.18 37.24
CA LEU A 368 28.53 7.38 38.45
C LEU A 368 29.22 6.01 38.38
N ALA A 369 29.09 5.29 37.27
CA ALA A 369 29.74 4.00 37.06
C ALA A 369 31.27 4.13 37.18
N LEU A 370 31.84 5.21 36.62
CA LEU A 370 33.27 5.51 36.70
C LEU A 370 33.73 5.91 38.11
N LEU A 371 32.89 6.62 38.88
CA LEU A 371 33.18 6.98 40.27
C LEU A 371 33.31 5.74 41.16
N VAL A 372 32.43 4.75 40.98
CA VAL A 372 32.43 3.48 41.73
C VAL A 372 33.55 2.53 41.27
N THR A 373 34.07 2.74 40.07
CA THR A 373 35.13 1.93 39.48
C THR A 373 36.49 2.25 40.12
N LYS A 374 37.13 1.24 40.74
CA LYS A 374 38.51 1.35 41.25
C LYS A 374 39.52 1.49 40.09
N THR A 375 40.11 2.67 39.92
CA THR A 375 41.08 3.00 38.85
C THR A 375 42.54 3.03 39.33
N GLY A 376 42.81 2.80 40.63
CA GLY A 376 44.17 2.82 41.21
C GLY A 376 44.22 2.58 42.74
N LYS A 377 45.39 2.85 43.37
CA LYS A 377 45.70 2.53 44.78
C LYS A 377 45.10 3.47 45.85
N LYS A 378 44.51 4.60 45.48
CA LYS A 378 43.81 5.51 46.43
C LYS A 378 42.45 5.91 45.86
N PHE A 379 41.43 5.89 46.72
CA PHE A 379 40.07 6.28 46.39
C PHE A 379 39.98 7.82 46.34
N VAL A 380 40.42 8.41 45.23
CA VAL A 380 40.15 9.83 44.95
C VAL A 380 38.86 9.89 44.14
N ALA A 381 37.90 10.70 44.60
CA ALA A 381 36.59 10.80 43.96
C ALA A 381 36.72 11.16 42.47
N ILE A 382 37.52 12.17 42.15
CA ILE A 382 37.81 12.60 40.77
C ILE A 382 39.33 12.70 40.61
N ASP A 383 39.90 11.84 39.77
CA ASP A 383 41.29 12.00 39.30
C ASP A 383 41.29 12.51 37.85
N GLU A 384 42.43 13.03 37.39
CA GLU A 384 42.58 13.56 36.03
C GLU A 384 42.24 12.52 34.94
N ARG A 385 42.46 11.23 35.24
CA ARG A 385 42.16 10.14 34.30
C ARG A 385 40.67 9.91 34.17
N LYS A 386 39.88 10.02 35.24
CA LYS A 386 38.42 9.91 35.19
C LYS A 386 37.83 11.07 34.38
N LEU A 387 38.33 12.29 34.59
CA LEU A 387 37.92 13.44 33.78
C LEU A 387 38.29 13.25 32.30
N ALA A 388 39.52 12.83 32.02
CA ALA A 388 39.98 12.54 30.66
C ALA A 388 39.11 11.45 30.00
N PHE A 389 38.74 10.40 30.73
CA PHE A 389 37.86 9.35 30.23
C PHE A 389 36.50 9.92 29.83
N ILE A 390 35.87 10.74 30.68
CA ILE A 390 34.55 11.34 30.39
C ILE A 390 34.62 12.22 29.13
N ILE A 391 35.68 13.02 28.98
CA ILE A 391 35.88 13.87 27.80
C ILE A 391 36.05 13.02 26.53
N VAL A 392 36.98 12.05 26.54
CA VAL A 392 37.23 11.17 25.38
C VAL A 392 35.97 10.36 25.05
N PHE A 393 35.27 9.85 26.07
CA PHE A 393 34.01 9.11 25.90
C PHE A 393 32.97 9.98 25.21
N SER A 394 32.81 11.23 25.67
CA SER A 394 31.81 12.13 25.10
C SER A 394 32.09 12.45 23.64
N LEU A 395 33.36 12.71 23.29
CA LEU A 395 33.76 12.98 21.91
C LEU A 395 33.56 11.76 21.00
N VAL A 396 34.00 10.57 21.44
CA VAL A 396 33.85 9.34 20.65
C VAL A 396 32.38 8.97 20.51
N TYR A 397 31.60 9.09 21.57
CA TYR A 397 30.16 8.84 21.53
C TYR A 397 29.49 9.78 20.53
N LEU A 398 29.70 11.09 20.64
CA LEU A 398 29.12 12.07 19.70
C LEU A 398 29.53 11.79 18.26
N MET A 399 30.78 11.41 18.02
CA MET A 399 31.25 11.06 16.68
C MET A 399 30.54 9.81 16.13
N THR A 400 30.47 8.74 16.93
CA THR A 400 29.81 7.48 16.51
C THR A 400 28.30 7.64 16.36
N SER A 401 27.63 8.40 17.23
CA SER A 401 26.19 8.68 17.12
C SER A 401 25.88 9.57 15.92
N SER A 402 26.74 10.56 15.64
CA SER A 402 26.60 11.41 14.45
C SER A 402 26.81 10.64 13.16
N LEU A 403 27.68 9.62 13.17
CA LEU A 403 27.85 8.74 12.01
C LEU A 403 26.54 8.05 11.64
N PHE A 404 25.76 7.59 12.63
CA PHE A 404 24.45 7.00 12.38
C PHE A 404 23.44 7.97 11.75
N PHE A 405 23.54 9.28 12.03
CA PHE A 405 22.71 10.30 11.39
C PHE A 405 22.89 10.34 9.86
N PHE A 406 24.12 10.13 9.39
CA PHE A 406 24.43 10.13 7.95
C PHE A 406 24.22 8.75 7.31
N ILE A 407 24.54 7.67 8.03
CA ILE A 407 24.52 6.32 7.47
C ILE A 407 23.11 5.72 7.41
N LEU A 408 22.28 5.87 8.46
CA LEU A 408 20.97 5.20 8.49
C LEU A 408 20.07 5.56 7.30
N PRO A 409 19.90 6.85 6.93
CA PRO A 409 19.08 7.23 5.78
C PRO A 409 19.62 6.70 4.45
N ALA A 410 20.91 6.35 4.36
CA ALA A 410 21.52 5.82 3.13
C ALA A 410 21.36 4.30 2.99
N ILE A 411 21.20 3.58 4.12
CA ILE A 411 20.98 2.13 4.14
C ILE A 411 19.52 1.77 3.86
N ILE A 412 18.60 2.66 4.25
CA ILE A 412 17.13 2.53 4.07
C ILE A 412 16.71 3.03 2.69
#